data_AF-A0A438JLT5-F1
#
_entry.id   AF-A0A438JLT5-F1
#
_cell.length_a   1.000
_cell.length_b   1.000
_cell.length_c   1.000
_cell.angle_alpha   90.00
_cell.angle_beta   90.00
_cell.angle_gamma   90.00
#
_symmetry.space_group_name_H-M   'P 1'
#
loop_
_entity.id
_entity.type
_entity.pdbx_description
1 polymer ?
#
loop_
_entity_poly.entity_id
_entity_poly.type
_entity_poly.pdbx_seq_one_letter_code
_entity_poly.pdbx_strand_id
1 'polypeptide(L)'
;MGKRMRREKSICCCNSPLAGFSWYEEDIWTEIAKHLDGKSLVMLGTTNKWFHCLIMEDSIWKFACLRDLQLPEPQHTFLNWIKLYASAFDGSHSFMFRQREKHIDWMRIGAFFLDSPIALLAEKLNCPLKMPQGENLGKTLESCGFCILNNIKTGIWIADLQLVRCPVCDLNTCDGTMQTLDARHIELFLSEGYRDGSWEYQIIGSHDIKKHADGASAGIFDIKHLNDSSTSEIFNLKSWVGKPNDWQPKAMITLHAVAINTNLQENEGLHVKYQAMKAGPDGEVVSLRISQQLL
;
A
#
# COMPACT_ATOMS: atom_id res chain seq x y z
N MET A 1 -66.80 -59.34 20.81
CA MET A 1 -65.42 -59.70 20.43
C MET A 1 -65.07 -59.00 19.13
N GLY A 2 -63.88 -58.40 19.01
CA GLY A 2 -63.35 -57.76 17.80
C GLY A 2 -62.82 -56.34 18.04
N LYS A 3 -61.51 -56.22 18.22
CA LYS A 3 -60.77 -55.06 18.76
C LYS A 3 -60.64 -53.87 17.78
N ARG A 4 -60.72 -52.64 18.32
CA ARG A 4 -60.29 -51.37 17.69
C ARG A 4 -58.79 -51.42 17.35
N MET A 5 -58.41 -51.25 16.09
CA MET A 5 -57.03 -50.94 15.70
C MET A 5 -56.80 -49.43 15.83
N ARG A 6 -55.88 -49.04 16.72
CA ARG A 6 -55.34 -47.68 16.81
C ARG A 6 -54.45 -47.44 15.58
N ARG A 7 -54.70 -46.38 14.82
CA ARG A 7 -53.74 -45.87 13.84
C ARG A 7 -52.49 -45.39 14.59
N GLU A 8 -51.35 -45.96 14.26
CA GLU A 8 -50.04 -45.52 14.71
C GLU A 8 -49.77 -44.10 14.23
N LYS A 9 -49.27 -43.25 15.13
CA LYS A 9 -48.73 -41.94 14.78
C LYS A 9 -47.45 -42.16 13.98
N SER A 10 -47.35 -41.60 12.78
CA SER A 10 -46.07 -41.55 12.09
C SER A 10 -45.12 -40.66 12.89
N ILE A 11 -43.95 -41.21 13.21
CA ILE A 11 -42.86 -40.49 13.85
C ILE A 11 -42.33 -39.50 12.80
N CYS A 12 -42.68 -38.22 12.98
CA CYS A 12 -42.10 -37.12 12.22
C CYS A 12 -40.64 -36.99 12.66
N CYS A 13 -39.72 -37.42 11.80
CA CYS A 13 -38.30 -37.22 11.98
C CYS A 13 -37.96 -35.74 11.83
N CYS A 14 -37.22 -35.23 12.83
CA CYS A 14 -36.45 -33.98 12.78
C CYS A 14 -37.28 -32.69 12.87
N ASN A 15 -37.81 -32.41 14.08
CA ASN A 15 -37.76 -31.03 14.56
C ASN A 15 -36.28 -30.69 14.78
N SER A 16 -35.62 -30.11 13.78
CA SER A 16 -34.40 -29.36 14.03
C SER A 16 -34.72 -28.35 15.14
N PRO A 17 -33.90 -28.23 16.19
CA PRO A 17 -34.04 -27.09 17.07
C PRO A 17 -33.83 -25.89 16.15
N LEU A 18 -34.87 -25.08 15.95
CA LEU A 18 -34.71 -23.64 15.75
C LEU A 18 -34.10 -23.13 17.07
N ALA A 19 -32.86 -23.52 17.35
CA ALA A 19 -32.01 -22.80 18.26
C ALA A 19 -31.85 -21.46 17.56
N GLY A 20 -32.75 -20.53 17.91
CA GLY A 20 -32.61 -19.13 17.55
C GLY A 20 -31.17 -18.79 17.90
N PHE A 21 -30.39 -18.51 16.86
CA PHE A 21 -29.03 -18.06 17.01
C PHE A 21 -29.10 -16.94 18.05
N SER A 22 -28.49 -17.15 19.21
CA SER A 22 -28.63 -16.23 20.33
C SER A 22 -28.22 -14.85 19.82
N TRP A 23 -29.19 -13.93 19.79
CA TRP A 23 -29.00 -12.52 19.46
C TRP A 23 -28.26 -11.90 20.65
N TYR A 24 -27.01 -12.34 20.86
CA TYR A 24 -26.08 -11.61 21.70
C TYR A 24 -26.10 -10.16 21.25
N GLU A 25 -26.05 -9.24 22.22
CA GLU A 25 -26.09 -7.79 22.01
C GLU A 25 -25.26 -7.44 20.77
N GLU A 26 -25.81 -6.61 19.90
CA GLU A 26 -25.21 -6.15 18.64
C GLU A 26 -23.73 -5.78 18.83
N ASP A 27 -23.40 -5.24 20.00
CA ASP A 27 -22.06 -4.92 20.47
C ASP A 27 -21.09 -6.11 20.44
N ILE A 28 -21.47 -7.30 20.93
CA ILE A 28 -20.57 -8.47 20.98
C ILE A 28 -20.21 -8.95 19.59
N TRP A 29 -21.19 -9.07 18.69
CA TRP A 29 -20.93 -9.51 17.32
C TRP A 29 -20.19 -8.46 16.51
N THR A 30 -20.43 -7.17 16.78
CA THR A 30 -19.64 -6.06 16.22
C THR A 30 -18.17 -6.19 16.64
N GLU A 31 -17.89 -6.42 17.93
CA GLU A 31 -16.51 -6.62 18.41
C GLU A 31 -15.87 -7.87 17.82
N ILE A 32 -16.57 -9.00 17.73
CA ILE A 32 -16.06 -10.22 17.08
C ILE A 32 -15.72 -9.94 15.61
N ALA A 33 -16.59 -9.24 14.88
CA ALA A 33 -16.40 -8.94 13.48
C ALA A 33 -15.14 -8.10 13.22
N LYS A 34 -14.81 -7.13 14.10
CA LYS A 34 -13.57 -6.33 13.99
C LYS A 34 -12.28 -7.18 13.99
N HIS A 35 -12.34 -8.43 14.45
CA HIS A 35 -11.21 -9.37 14.48
C HIS A 35 -11.21 -10.41 13.35
N LEU A 36 -12.20 -10.40 12.46
CA LEU A 36 -12.25 -11.26 11.29
C LEU A 36 -11.49 -10.65 10.10
N ASP A 37 -10.83 -11.47 9.29
CA ASP A 37 -10.27 -11.05 8.00
C ASP A 37 -11.39 -10.71 6.99
N GLY A 38 -11.05 -9.97 5.94
CA GLY A 38 -12.03 -9.52 4.94
C GLY A 38 -12.82 -10.67 4.31
N LYS A 39 -12.16 -11.82 4.05
CA LYS A 39 -12.83 -13.00 3.49
C LYS A 39 -13.86 -13.57 4.46
N SER A 40 -13.50 -13.68 5.73
CA SER A 40 -14.35 -14.20 6.81
C SER A 40 -15.51 -13.27 7.10
N LEU A 41 -15.31 -11.94 7.04
CA LEU A 41 -16.37 -10.93 7.12
C LEU A 41 -17.41 -11.11 6.02
N VAL A 42 -16.96 -11.25 4.76
CA VAL A 42 -17.86 -11.47 3.63
C VAL A 42 -18.61 -12.80 3.80
N MET A 43 -17.90 -13.88 4.16
CA MET A 43 -18.53 -15.18 4.41
C MET A 43 -19.59 -15.10 5.51
N LEU A 44 -19.31 -14.40 6.62
CA LEU A 44 -20.27 -14.20 7.71
C LEU A 44 -21.52 -13.44 7.23
N GLY A 45 -21.35 -12.37 6.46
CA GLY A 45 -22.44 -11.59 5.88
C GLY A 45 -23.35 -12.42 4.96
N THR A 46 -22.83 -13.46 4.30
CA THR A 46 -23.63 -14.34 3.44
C THR A 46 -24.50 -15.36 4.19
N THR A 47 -24.31 -15.53 5.51
CA THR A 47 -25.00 -16.58 6.27
C THR A 47 -26.48 -16.25 6.50
N ASN A 48 -26.84 -15.00 6.79
CA ASN A 48 -28.21 -14.54 6.95
C ASN A 48 -28.31 -13.00 6.86
N LYS A 49 -29.54 -12.48 6.74
CA LYS A 49 -29.81 -11.04 6.60
C LYS A 49 -29.33 -10.18 7.77
N TRP A 50 -29.35 -10.71 9.00
CA TRP A 50 -28.92 -9.96 10.17
C TRP A 50 -27.41 -9.74 10.16
N PHE A 51 -26.63 -10.81 9.91
CA PHE A 51 -25.18 -10.68 9.72
C PHE A 51 -24.83 -9.81 8.51
N HIS A 52 -25.59 -9.89 7.42
CA HIS A 52 -25.40 -8.97 6.31
C HIS A 52 -25.52 -7.50 6.77
N CYS A 53 -26.58 -7.13 7.50
CA CYS A 53 -26.73 -5.78 8.01
C CYS A 53 -25.59 -5.38 8.95
N LEU A 54 -25.21 -6.26 9.89
CA LEU A 54 -24.08 -6.04 10.81
C LEU A 54 -22.79 -5.78 10.05
N ILE A 55 -22.43 -6.63 9.08
CA ILE A 55 -21.18 -6.52 8.32
C ILE A 55 -21.16 -5.26 7.44
N MET A 56 -22.31 -4.67 7.11
CA MET A 56 -22.36 -3.40 6.38
C MET A 56 -22.07 -2.18 7.25
N GLU A 57 -21.85 -2.35 8.57
CA GLU A 57 -21.36 -1.29 9.45
C GLU A 57 -19.93 -0.88 9.09
N ASP A 58 -19.76 0.37 8.64
CA ASP A 58 -18.48 0.89 8.13
C ASP A 58 -17.37 0.88 9.21
N SER A 59 -17.77 0.97 10.48
CA SER A 59 -16.83 0.89 11.62
C SER A 59 -16.09 -0.45 11.67
N ILE A 60 -16.74 -1.57 11.36
CA ILE A 60 -16.10 -2.90 11.31
C ILE A 60 -14.98 -2.89 10.28
N TRP A 61 -15.25 -2.33 9.10
CA TRP A 61 -14.28 -2.25 8.01
C TRP A 61 -13.16 -1.25 8.29
N LYS A 62 -13.42 -0.18 9.05
CA LYS A 62 -12.36 0.69 9.57
C LYS A 62 -11.36 -0.12 10.41
N PHE A 63 -11.85 -0.87 11.40
CA PHE A 63 -10.99 -1.67 12.27
C PHE A 63 -10.26 -2.77 11.49
N ALA A 64 -10.96 -3.49 10.60
CA ALA A 64 -10.34 -4.51 9.77
C ALA A 64 -9.26 -3.91 8.85
N CYS A 65 -9.52 -2.75 8.23
CA CYS A 65 -8.58 -2.08 7.34
C CYS A 65 -7.30 -1.66 8.07
N LEU A 66 -7.44 -0.97 9.20
CA LEU A 66 -6.30 -0.51 9.99
C LEU A 66 -5.49 -1.68 10.56
N ARG A 67 -6.15 -2.73 11.05
CA ARG A 67 -5.48 -3.94 11.53
C ARG A 67 -4.69 -4.63 10.43
N ASP A 68 -5.31 -4.85 9.27
CA ASP A 68 -4.69 -5.59 8.17
C ASP A 68 -3.58 -4.78 7.49
N LEU A 69 -3.67 -3.44 7.53
CA LEU A 69 -2.60 -2.52 7.14
C LEU A 69 -1.54 -2.28 8.25
N GLN A 70 -1.78 -2.77 9.47
CA GLN A 70 -0.93 -2.58 10.66
C GLN A 70 -0.72 -1.10 11.04
N LEU A 71 -1.78 -0.30 10.94
CA LEU A 71 -1.75 1.13 11.23
C LEU A 71 -2.56 1.49 12.48
N PRO A 72 -2.14 2.49 13.26
CA PRO A 72 -2.97 3.09 14.30
C PRO A 72 -4.17 3.84 13.71
N GLU A 73 -5.10 4.23 14.59
CA GLU A 73 -6.27 4.99 14.21
C GLU A 73 -5.90 6.39 13.68
N PRO A 74 -6.35 6.77 12.48
CA PRO A 74 -6.03 8.07 11.88
C PRO A 74 -6.81 9.20 12.56
N GLN A 75 -6.22 10.40 12.56
CA GLN A 75 -6.90 11.61 13.02
C GLN A 75 -7.98 12.10 12.03
N HIS A 76 -7.87 11.73 10.76
CA HIS A 76 -8.82 12.10 9.71
C HIS A 76 -9.93 11.07 9.52
N THR A 77 -11.15 11.53 9.31
CA THR A 77 -12.30 10.67 8.98
C THR A 77 -12.33 10.38 7.50
N PHE A 78 -11.96 9.15 7.14
CA PHE A 78 -12.15 8.61 5.80
C PHE A 78 -13.63 8.34 5.52
N LEU A 79 -14.04 8.52 4.26
CA LEU A 79 -15.38 8.19 3.80
C LEU A 79 -15.37 6.78 3.18
N ASN A 80 -16.20 5.88 3.71
CA ASN A 80 -16.49 4.56 3.16
C ASN A 80 -15.33 3.54 3.27
N TRP A 81 -15.07 3.10 4.49
CA TRP A 81 -14.07 2.08 4.81
C TRP A 81 -14.29 0.74 4.12
N ILE A 82 -15.54 0.34 3.85
CA ILE A 82 -15.83 -0.86 3.07
C ILE A 82 -15.14 -0.80 1.70
N LYS A 83 -15.32 0.30 0.97
CA LYS A 83 -14.72 0.48 -0.36
C LYS A 83 -13.20 0.63 -0.29
N LEU A 84 -12.70 1.32 0.73
CA LEU A 84 -11.25 1.49 0.93
C LEU A 84 -10.58 0.14 1.21
N TYR A 85 -11.17 -0.68 2.08
CA TYR A 85 -10.70 -2.03 2.34
C TYR A 85 -10.69 -2.85 1.06
N ALA A 86 -11.82 -2.91 0.34
CA ALA A 86 -11.90 -3.67 -0.91
C ALA A 86 -10.79 -3.26 -1.89
N SER A 87 -10.61 -1.96 -2.13
CA SER A 87 -9.63 -1.47 -3.10
C SER A 87 -8.16 -1.65 -2.65
N ALA A 88 -7.91 -1.61 -1.34
CA ALA A 88 -6.58 -1.84 -0.77
C ALA A 88 -6.12 -3.30 -0.94
N PHE A 89 -7.06 -4.26 -1.04
CA PHE A 89 -6.78 -5.70 -1.00
C PHE A 89 -7.24 -6.48 -2.26
N ASP A 90 -8.00 -5.88 -3.18
CA ASP A 90 -8.47 -6.55 -4.41
C ASP A 90 -7.47 -6.56 -5.59
N GLY A 91 -6.35 -5.86 -5.44
CA GLY A 91 -5.31 -5.74 -6.47
C GLY A 91 -5.43 -4.52 -7.40
N SER A 92 -6.52 -3.74 -7.31
CA SER A 92 -6.75 -2.52 -8.11
C SER A 92 -5.73 -1.41 -7.85
N HIS A 93 -5.01 -1.50 -6.74
CA HIS A 93 -3.90 -0.62 -6.41
C HIS A 93 -2.61 -0.96 -7.17
N SER A 94 -2.42 -2.16 -7.69
CA SER A 94 -1.11 -2.64 -8.18
C SER A 94 -0.73 -2.07 -9.56
N PHE A 95 0.57 -2.04 -9.89
CA PHE A 95 1.04 -1.71 -11.24
C PHE A 95 0.48 -2.68 -12.30
N MET A 96 0.33 -3.97 -11.92
CA MET A 96 -0.26 -5.01 -12.76
C MET A 96 -1.64 -4.64 -13.28
N PHE A 97 -2.42 -3.83 -12.54
CA PHE A 97 -3.74 -3.38 -12.96
C PHE A 97 -3.70 -2.59 -14.27
N ARG A 98 -2.66 -1.75 -14.48
CA ARG A 98 -2.56 -0.87 -15.65
C ARG A 98 -1.57 -1.36 -16.71
N GLN A 99 -0.50 -2.03 -16.32
CA GLN A 99 0.62 -2.35 -17.22
C GLN A 99 1.08 -3.80 -17.08
N ARG A 100 0.12 -4.72 -17.22
CA ARG A 100 0.35 -6.16 -17.05
C ARG A 100 1.46 -6.72 -17.93
N GLU A 101 1.63 -6.19 -19.13
CA GLU A 101 2.63 -6.65 -20.11
C GLU A 101 4.07 -6.28 -19.73
N LYS A 102 4.25 -5.19 -18.97
CA LYS A 102 5.57 -4.71 -18.53
C LYS A 102 5.95 -5.26 -17.17
N HIS A 103 4.98 -5.73 -16.40
CA HIS A 103 5.21 -6.22 -15.05
C HIS A 103 5.98 -7.55 -15.06
N ILE A 104 7.05 -7.62 -14.25
CA ILE A 104 7.82 -8.84 -14.02
C ILE A 104 7.39 -9.45 -12.69
N ASP A 105 7.55 -8.69 -11.61
CA ASP A 105 7.26 -9.13 -10.25
C ASP A 105 6.93 -7.94 -9.34
N TRP A 106 6.31 -8.20 -8.20
CA TRP A 106 5.95 -7.18 -7.23
C TRP A 106 5.95 -7.70 -5.80
N MET A 107 6.02 -6.75 -4.87
CA MET A 107 5.86 -7.02 -3.45
C MET A 107 5.08 -5.88 -2.81
N ARG A 108 3.98 -6.21 -2.10
CA ARG A 108 3.36 -5.27 -1.16
C ARG A 108 4.33 -5.04 -0.01
N ILE A 109 4.74 -3.80 0.19
CA ILE A 109 5.60 -3.43 1.31
C ILE A 109 4.76 -3.24 2.57
N GLY A 110 3.65 -2.50 2.45
CA GLY A 110 2.74 -2.22 3.55
C GLY A 110 2.03 -0.88 3.38
N ALA A 111 1.64 -0.27 4.48
CA ALA A 111 1.10 1.07 4.51
C ALA A 111 1.77 1.93 5.59
N PHE A 112 1.75 3.24 5.40
CA PHE A 112 2.34 4.24 6.28
C PHE A 112 1.53 5.54 6.21
N PHE A 113 1.82 6.48 7.11
CA PHE A 113 1.20 7.80 7.14
C PHE A 113 2.10 8.87 6.52
N LEU A 114 1.45 9.80 5.82
CA LEU A 114 1.98 11.14 5.59
C LEU A 114 1.05 12.10 6.33
N ASP A 115 1.51 12.62 7.46
CA ASP A 115 0.82 13.58 8.33
C ASP A 115 1.05 15.03 7.87
N SER A 116 2.16 15.28 7.17
CA SER A 116 2.47 16.60 6.62
C SER A 116 2.20 16.66 5.11
N PRO A 117 1.86 17.86 4.58
CA PRO A 117 1.67 18.05 3.14
C PRO A 117 3.01 18.10 2.37
N ILE A 118 4.11 17.63 2.98
CA ILE A 118 5.46 17.70 2.43
C ILE A 118 6.12 16.33 2.59
N ALA A 119 6.49 15.71 1.48
CA ALA A 119 7.23 14.46 1.45
C ALA A 119 8.66 14.69 0.96
N LEU A 120 9.59 13.94 1.52
CA LEU A 120 10.95 13.81 1.02
C LEU A 120 11.09 12.49 0.26
N LEU A 121 11.48 12.57 -1.00
CA LEU A 121 11.80 11.43 -1.86
C LEU A 121 13.31 11.31 -1.93
N ALA A 122 13.85 10.10 -1.78
CA ALA A 122 15.28 9.84 -1.74
C ALA A 122 15.65 8.70 -2.68
N GLU A 123 16.74 8.84 -3.43
CA GLU A 123 17.38 7.71 -4.14
C GLU A 123 18.58 7.15 -3.35
N LYS A 124 19.05 7.87 -2.31
CA LYS A 124 20.15 7.45 -1.44
C LYS A 124 19.70 7.46 0.02
N LEU A 125 19.95 6.36 0.71
CA LEU A 125 19.55 6.15 2.10
C LEU A 125 20.74 6.25 3.09
N ASN A 126 21.93 6.63 2.61
CA ASN A 126 23.17 6.66 3.41
C ASN A 126 23.39 8.01 4.13
N CYS A 127 22.51 8.99 3.93
CA CYS A 127 22.68 10.33 4.48
C CYS A 127 21.73 10.53 5.68
N PRO A 128 22.24 10.66 6.92
CA PRO A 128 21.42 11.19 8.00
C PRO A 128 21.09 12.64 7.66
N LEU A 129 19.86 12.89 7.24
CA LEU A 129 19.38 14.20 6.86
C LEU A 129 19.33 15.13 8.07
N LYS A 130 20.46 15.79 8.38
CA LYS A 130 20.39 17.08 9.07
C LYS A 130 19.89 18.09 8.04
N MET A 131 18.57 18.24 7.91
CA MET A 131 17.98 19.17 6.95
C MET A 131 18.57 20.57 7.15
N PRO A 132 19.24 21.14 6.14
CA PRO A 132 19.67 22.54 6.20
C PRO A 132 18.44 23.45 6.33
N GLN A 133 18.39 24.30 7.36
CA GLN A 133 17.39 25.36 7.43
C GLN A 133 17.83 26.48 6.48
N GLY A 134 17.08 26.75 5.39
CA GLY A 134 17.34 27.90 4.50
C GLY A 134 16.72 27.83 3.11
N GLU A 135 16.61 28.97 2.43
CA GLU A 135 15.91 29.17 1.14
C GLU A 135 16.58 28.49 -0.08
N ASN A 136 17.80 27.95 0.06
CA ASN A 136 18.54 27.25 -1.01
C ASN A 136 18.46 25.70 -0.94
N LEU A 137 17.48 25.18 -0.20
CA LEU A 137 17.33 23.76 0.14
C LEU A 137 17.06 22.86 -1.09
N GLY A 138 16.21 23.30 -2.02
CA GLY A 138 15.80 22.48 -3.17
C GLY A 138 16.96 22.07 -4.08
N LYS A 139 17.76 23.04 -4.53
CA LYS A 139 18.92 22.79 -5.41
C LYS A 139 20.03 21.97 -4.73
N THR A 140 20.21 22.16 -3.42
CA THR A 140 21.23 21.44 -2.65
C THR A 140 20.84 19.98 -2.42
N LEU A 141 19.56 19.71 -2.17
CA LEU A 141 19.04 18.36 -1.98
C LEU A 141 18.98 17.55 -3.28
N GLU A 142 18.65 18.19 -4.40
CA GLU A 142 18.68 17.55 -5.73
C GLU A 142 20.08 17.00 -6.05
N SER A 143 21.14 17.76 -5.74
CA SER A 143 22.53 17.30 -5.92
C SER A 143 22.93 16.11 -5.01
N CYS A 144 22.15 15.86 -3.97
CA CYS A 144 22.36 14.78 -2.99
C CYS A 144 21.46 13.55 -3.25
N GLY A 145 20.65 13.56 -4.32
CA GLY A 145 19.72 12.47 -4.63
C GLY A 145 18.42 12.53 -3.82
N PHE A 146 17.96 13.75 -3.49
CA PHE A 146 16.71 13.99 -2.77
C PHE A 146 15.81 14.94 -3.57
N CYS A 147 14.50 14.73 -3.46
CA CYS A 147 13.47 15.60 -4.01
C CYS A 147 12.44 15.92 -2.91
N ILE A 148 12.22 17.21 -2.62
CA ILE A 148 11.14 17.64 -1.73
C ILE A 148 9.91 17.90 -2.59
N LEU A 149 8.78 17.31 -2.20
CA LEU A 149 7.50 17.56 -2.84
C LEU A 149 6.49 18.11 -1.85
N ASN A 150 5.84 19.21 -2.24
CA ASN A 150 4.79 19.87 -1.47
C ASN A 150 3.39 19.48 -1.98
N ASN A 151 2.36 19.90 -1.24
CA ASN A 151 0.96 19.66 -1.55
C ASN A 151 0.61 18.16 -1.62
N ILE A 152 1.21 17.37 -0.74
CA ILE A 152 0.91 15.95 -0.58
C ILE A 152 -0.41 15.79 0.16
N LYS A 153 -1.26 14.88 -0.31
CA LYS A 153 -2.46 14.48 0.42
C LYS A 153 -2.08 13.75 1.71
N THR A 154 -2.51 14.27 2.85
CA THR A 154 -2.25 13.64 4.14
C THR A 154 -3.15 12.43 4.36
N GLY A 155 -2.68 11.44 5.13
CA GLY A 155 -3.43 10.23 5.46
C GLY A 155 -2.66 8.94 5.19
N ILE A 156 -3.40 7.88 4.87
CA ILE A 156 -2.87 6.53 4.70
C ILE A 156 -2.35 6.36 3.27
N TRP A 157 -1.11 5.92 3.16
CA TRP A 157 -0.45 5.60 1.90
C TRP A 157 -0.09 4.12 1.85
N ILE A 158 -0.37 3.48 0.72
CA ILE A 158 -0.01 2.10 0.43
C ILE A 158 1.24 2.11 -0.43
N ALA A 159 2.24 1.32 -0.03
CA ALA A 159 3.52 1.22 -0.72
C ALA A 159 3.74 -0.17 -1.32
N ASP A 160 4.20 -0.18 -2.56
CA ASP A 160 4.53 -1.40 -3.30
C ASP A 160 5.88 -1.26 -4.00
N LEU A 161 6.64 -2.35 -4.03
CA LEU A 161 7.81 -2.50 -4.90
C LEU A 161 7.35 -3.18 -6.19
N GLN A 162 7.78 -2.65 -7.33
CA GLN A 162 7.50 -3.21 -8.64
C GLN A 162 8.80 -3.42 -9.42
N LEU A 163 8.96 -4.61 -10.00
CA LEU A 163 9.97 -4.91 -11.00
C LEU A 163 9.27 -4.96 -12.35
N VAL A 164 9.75 -4.15 -13.28
CA VAL A 164 9.14 -4.01 -14.60
C VAL A 164 10.20 -4.08 -15.69
N ARG A 165 9.80 -4.55 -16.86
CA ARG A 165 10.63 -4.57 -18.07
C ARG A 165 10.99 -3.14 -18.48
N CYS A 166 12.16 -2.99 -19.10
CA CYS A 166 12.65 -1.70 -19.57
C CYS A 166 11.59 -1.02 -20.47
N PRO A 167 11.15 0.20 -20.11
CA PRO A 167 10.06 0.86 -20.81
C PRO A 167 10.44 1.39 -22.20
N VAL A 168 11.74 1.38 -22.55
CA VAL A 168 12.29 1.95 -23.79
C VAL A 168 12.30 0.94 -24.94
N CYS A 169 12.66 -0.30 -24.67
CA CYS A 169 12.91 -1.29 -25.72
C CYS A 169 11.69 -2.17 -26.03
N ASP A 170 10.75 -2.43 -25.09
CA ASP A 170 9.62 -3.41 -25.22
C ASP A 170 10.02 -4.80 -25.82
N LEU A 171 11.31 -5.06 -25.95
CA LEU A 171 11.90 -6.28 -26.46
C LEU A 171 11.98 -7.28 -25.32
N ASN A 172 11.43 -8.48 -25.52
CA ASN A 172 11.55 -9.60 -24.57
C ASN A 172 13.00 -10.04 -24.31
N THR A 173 13.95 -9.59 -25.14
CA THR A 173 15.38 -9.86 -25.05
C THR A 173 16.18 -8.75 -24.36
N CYS A 174 15.50 -7.72 -23.86
CA CYS A 174 16.11 -6.59 -23.17
C CYS A 174 16.21 -6.95 -21.68
N ASP A 175 17.42 -7.22 -21.20
CA ASP A 175 17.68 -7.56 -19.79
C ASP A 175 17.46 -6.36 -18.85
N GLY A 176 17.17 -5.17 -19.40
CA GLY A 176 16.89 -3.96 -18.65
C GLY A 176 15.68 -4.15 -17.73
N THR A 177 15.95 -4.33 -16.44
CA THR A 177 14.93 -4.35 -15.39
C THR A 177 14.90 -2.98 -14.72
N MET A 178 13.70 -2.44 -14.53
CA MET A 178 13.48 -1.20 -13.79
C MET A 178 12.82 -1.53 -12.45
N GLN A 179 13.41 -1.02 -11.36
CA GLN A 179 12.81 -1.08 -10.04
C GLN A 179 11.99 0.19 -9.79
N THR A 180 10.80 0.03 -9.23
CA THR A 180 9.93 1.16 -8.89
C THR A 180 9.42 1.03 -7.46
N LEU A 181 9.58 2.10 -6.68
CA LEU A 181 8.84 2.31 -5.43
C LEU A 181 7.59 3.13 -5.75
N ASP A 182 6.42 2.50 -5.63
CA ASP A 182 5.12 3.17 -5.75
C ASP A 182 4.55 3.42 -4.36
N ALA A 183 4.11 4.65 -4.09
CA ALA A 183 3.26 4.96 -2.94
C ALA A 183 1.98 5.68 -3.42
N ARG A 184 0.83 5.27 -2.90
CA ARG A 184 -0.48 5.77 -3.32
C ARG A 184 -1.36 6.04 -2.12
N HIS A 185 -1.98 7.20 -2.08
CA HIS A 185 -2.98 7.51 -1.07
C HIS A 185 -4.15 6.52 -1.19
N ILE A 186 -4.67 6.00 -0.07
CA ILE A 186 -5.67 4.91 -0.07
C ILE A 186 -6.97 5.30 -0.82
N GLU A 187 -7.36 6.56 -0.78
CA GLU A 187 -8.56 7.05 -1.48
C GLU A 187 -8.38 7.17 -2.99
N LEU A 188 -7.13 7.13 -3.50
CA LEU A 188 -6.85 7.20 -4.93
C LEU A 188 -7.62 6.12 -5.70
N PHE A 189 -7.73 4.92 -5.13
CA PHE A 189 -8.36 3.78 -5.79
C PHE A 189 -9.87 3.94 -5.99
N LEU A 190 -10.50 4.85 -5.25
CA LEU A 190 -11.92 5.18 -5.40
C LEU A 190 -12.15 6.24 -6.49
N SER A 191 -11.11 6.95 -6.90
CA SER A 191 -11.21 8.02 -7.90
C SER A 191 -11.51 7.45 -9.28
N GLU A 192 -12.51 8.00 -9.96
CA GLU A 192 -12.89 7.55 -11.32
C GLU A 192 -11.75 7.75 -12.31
N GLY A 193 -11.10 8.93 -12.29
CA GLY A 193 -9.96 9.23 -13.16
C GLY A 193 -8.73 8.33 -12.93
N TYR A 194 -8.62 7.72 -11.74
CA TYR A 194 -7.62 6.69 -11.51
C TYR A 194 -8.08 5.33 -12.07
N ARG A 195 -9.36 4.97 -11.90
CA ARG A 195 -9.88 3.68 -12.35
C ARG A 195 -10.00 3.57 -13.87
N ASP A 196 -10.32 4.66 -14.55
CA ASP A 196 -10.42 4.72 -16.01
C ASP A 196 -9.08 4.93 -16.72
N GLY A 197 -8.01 5.21 -15.97
CA GLY A 197 -6.66 5.41 -16.51
C GLY A 197 -6.37 6.82 -17.03
N SER A 198 -7.28 7.77 -16.91
CA SER A 198 -7.11 9.14 -17.39
C SER A 198 -6.07 9.95 -16.61
N TRP A 199 -5.80 9.59 -15.35
CA TRP A 199 -4.75 10.22 -14.54
C TRP A 199 -3.39 9.60 -14.83
N GLU A 200 -2.41 10.46 -15.14
CA GLU A 200 -1.04 10.09 -15.49
C GLU A 200 -0.01 10.61 -14.48
N TYR A 201 1.12 9.92 -14.41
CA TYR A 201 2.28 10.40 -13.66
C TYR A 201 3.00 11.48 -14.44
N GLN A 202 3.35 12.56 -13.75
CA GLN A 202 4.23 13.61 -14.26
C GLN A 202 5.63 13.43 -13.67
N ILE A 203 6.67 13.64 -14.48
CA ILE A 203 8.05 13.67 -14.01
C ILE A 203 8.27 15.01 -13.29
N ILE A 204 8.63 14.94 -12.02
CA ILE A 204 8.91 16.11 -11.18
C ILE A 204 10.43 16.32 -10.97
N GLY A 205 11.23 15.30 -11.26
CA GLY A 205 12.69 15.37 -11.23
C GLY A 205 13.33 14.12 -11.81
N SER A 206 14.61 14.23 -12.16
CA SER A 206 15.41 13.08 -12.63
C SER A 206 16.87 13.28 -12.32
N HIS A 207 17.60 12.19 -12.14
CA HIS A 207 19.02 12.22 -11.85
C HIS A 207 19.74 11.02 -12.49
N ASP A 208 20.91 11.27 -13.08
CA ASP A 208 21.75 10.24 -13.69
C ASP A 208 22.94 9.92 -12.78
N ILE A 209 23.01 8.69 -12.31
CA ILE A 209 24.18 8.11 -11.68
C ILE A 209 25.04 7.51 -12.79
N LYS A 210 25.98 8.27 -13.34
CA LYS A 210 26.81 7.87 -14.51
C LYS A 210 28.02 6.99 -14.18
N LYS A 211 27.89 6.16 -13.16
CA LYS A 211 28.92 5.22 -12.69
C LYS A 211 28.25 4.04 -12.02
N HIS A 212 29.01 2.96 -11.84
CA HIS A 212 28.58 1.79 -11.09
C HIS A 212 27.85 2.17 -9.79
N ALA A 213 26.65 1.63 -9.62
CA ALA A 213 25.86 1.70 -8.41
C ALA A 213 25.83 0.33 -7.72
N ASP A 214 26.17 0.29 -6.43
CA ASP A 214 26.13 -0.94 -5.63
C ASP A 214 24.69 -1.46 -5.43
N GLY A 215 23.71 -0.56 -5.53
CA GLY A 215 22.30 -0.87 -5.31
C GLY A 215 21.36 0.18 -5.89
N ALA A 216 20.14 -0.25 -6.18
CA ALA A 216 19.01 0.63 -6.46
C ALA A 216 18.21 0.83 -5.17
N SER A 217 18.33 2.02 -4.57
CA SER A 217 17.64 2.37 -3.32
C SER A 217 16.60 3.46 -3.56
N ALA A 218 15.44 3.40 -2.91
CA ALA A 218 14.46 4.47 -2.95
C ALA A 218 13.77 4.61 -1.60
N GLY A 219 13.42 5.82 -1.21
CA GLY A 219 12.70 6.08 0.03
C GLY A 219 11.74 7.25 -0.08
N ILE A 220 10.65 7.17 0.68
CA ILE A 220 9.65 8.23 0.83
C ILE A 220 9.46 8.45 2.32
N PHE A 221 9.56 9.70 2.76
CA PHE A 221 9.52 10.08 4.16
C PHE A 221 8.55 11.24 4.36
N ASP A 222 7.79 11.21 5.45
CA ASP A 222 7.18 12.43 5.98
C ASP A 222 8.28 13.32 6.57
N ILE A 223 8.39 14.56 6.07
CA ILE A 223 9.44 15.49 6.50
C ILE A 223 9.34 15.82 8.00
N LYS A 224 8.13 15.83 8.56
CA LYS A 224 7.87 16.15 9.97
C LYS A 224 8.43 15.08 10.90
N HIS A 225 8.44 13.83 10.43
CA HIS A 225 8.82 12.64 11.20
C HIS A 225 10.21 12.11 10.81
N LEU A 226 10.97 12.86 10.02
CA LEU A 226 12.27 12.45 9.50
C LEU A 226 13.32 12.18 10.60
N ASN A 227 13.23 12.94 11.70
CA ASN A 227 14.13 12.82 12.85
C ASN A 227 13.56 11.93 13.96
N ASP A 228 12.39 11.33 13.76
CA ASP A 228 11.81 10.42 14.73
C ASP A 228 12.65 9.14 14.83
N SER A 229 12.72 8.56 16.03
CA SER A 229 13.43 7.31 16.26
C SER A 229 12.90 6.17 15.38
N SER A 230 11.58 6.11 15.16
CA SER A 230 10.95 5.11 14.30
C SER A 230 11.42 5.21 12.85
N THR A 231 11.64 6.41 12.33
CA THR A 231 12.13 6.66 10.96
C THR A 231 13.62 6.37 10.83
N SER A 232 14.39 6.54 11.91
CA SER A 232 15.85 6.37 11.89
C SER A 232 16.32 4.97 11.48
N GLU A 233 15.50 3.94 11.73
CA GLU A 233 15.79 2.55 11.36
C GLU A 233 15.98 2.36 9.84
N ILE A 234 15.29 3.16 9.01
CA ILE A 234 15.44 3.10 7.55
C ILE A 234 16.87 3.46 7.12
N PHE A 235 17.50 4.42 7.81
CA PHE A 235 18.87 4.84 7.49
C PHE A 235 19.92 3.86 8.01
N ASN A 236 19.55 2.94 8.91
CA ASN A 236 20.43 1.86 9.36
C ASN A 236 20.43 0.69 8.36
N LEU A 237 20.94 0.92 7.15
CA LEU A 237 20.86 -0.06 6.06
C LEU A 237 21.34 -1.46 6.43
N LYS A 238 22.38 -1.56 7.25
CA LYS A 238 22.94 -2.85 7.69
C LYS A 238 21.92 -3.73 8.43
N SER A 239 20.84 -3.18 8.98
CA SER A 239 19.83 -3.95 9.71
C SER A 239 18.83 -4.66 8.80
N TRP A 240 18.67 -4.23 7.54
CA TRP A 240 17.56 -4.70 6.69
C TRP A 240 17.88 -4.92 5.22
N VAL A 241 18.91 -4.25 4.66
CA VAL A 241 19.28 -4.49 3.27
C VAL A 241 19.94 -5.86 3.09
N GLY A 242 19.86 -6.39 1.87
CA GLY A 242 20.52 -7.65 1.52
C GLY A 242 22.04 -7.56 1.70
N LYS A 243 22.66 -8.70 2.00
CA LYS A 243 24.13 -8.80 1.92
C LYS A 243 24.60 -8.49 0.49
N PRO A 244 25.86 -8.08 0.24
CA PRO A 244 26.31 -7.64 -1.10
C PRO A 244 26.00 -8.58 -2.28
N ASN A 245 25.93 -9.90 -2.04
CA ASN A 245 25.61 -10.90 -3.08
C ASN A 245 24.14 -11.38 -3.04
N ASP A 246 23.29 -10.75 -2.23
CA ASP A 246 21.86 -10.95 -2.21
C ASP A 246 21.19 -9.91 -3.11
N TRP A 247 20.79 -10.35 -4.30
CA TRP A 247 20.13 -9.53 -5.31
C TRP A 247 18.60 -9.50 -5.16
N GLN A 248 18.06 -10.11 -4.09
CA GLN A 248 16.63 -10.00 -3.83
C GLN A 248 16.28 -8.61 -3.31
N PRO A 249 15.21 -7.98 -3.83
CA PRO A 249 14.73 -6.72 -3.29
C PRO A 249 14.37 -6.84 -1.81
N LYS A 250 14.82 -5.87 -1.02
CA LYS A 250 14.40 -5.70 0.38
C LYS A 250 13.61 -4.42 0.52
N ALA A 251 12.72 -4.41 1.49
CA ALA A 251 11.95 -3.23 1.84
C ALA A 251 11.91 -3.07 3.36
N MET A 252 11.79 -1.82 3.79
CA MET A 252 11.53 -1.45 5.18
C MET A 252 10.43 -0.41 5.19
N ILE A 253 9.51 -0.55 6.15
CA ILE A 253 8.42 0.39 6.36
C ILE A 253 8.34 0.73 7.84
N THR A 254 8.07 1.99 8.11
CA THR A 254 7.82 2.52 9.44
C THR A 254 6.48 3.24 9.39
N LEU A 255 6.05 3.79 10.52
CA LEU A 255 4.78 4.51 10.57
C LEU A 255 4.72 5.72 9.62
N HIS A 256 5.86 6.36 9.32
CA HIS A 256 5.91 7.62 8.56
C HIS A 256 6.91 7.61 7.40
N ALA A 257 7.42 6.44 7.03
CA ALA A 257 8.35 6.31 5.94
C ALA A 257 8.38 4.90 5.36
N VAL A 258 8.79 4.80 4.09
CA VAL A 258 9.00 3.53 3.41
C VAL A 258 10.26 3.61 2.56
N ALA A 259 10.99 2.50 2.48
CA ALA A 259 12.18 2.40 1.66
C ALA A 259 12.35 1.01 1.05
N ILE A 260 13.06 0.97 -0.06
CA ILE A 260 13.45 -0.24 -0.76
C ILE A 260 14.93 -0.20 -1.13
N ASN A 261 15.54 -1.37 -1.25
CA ASN A 261 16.89 -1.54 -1.75
C ASN A 261 17.03 -2.89 -2.47
N THR A 262 17.62 -2.86 -3.66
CA THR A 262 18.10 -4.05 -4.36
C THR A 262 19.57 -3.88 -4.68
N ASN A 263 20.41 -4.83 -4.23
CA ASN A 263 21.82 -4.81 -4.60
C ASN A 263 21.97 -5.18 -6.07
N LEU A 264 22.83 -4.46 -6.78
CA LEU A 264 22.99 -4.61 -8.22
C LEU A 264 24.29 -5.34 -8.55
N GLN A 265 24.28 -6.01 -9.70
CA GLN A 265 25.52 -6.50 -10.32
C GLN A 265 26.28 -5.33 -10.95
N GLU A 266 27.43 -5.61 -11.56
CA GLU A 266 28.19 -4.62 -12.33
C GLU A 266 27.27 -3.94 -13.37
N ASN A 267 27.34 -2.60 -13.43
CA ASN A 267 26.45 -1.78 -14.24
C ASN A 267 27.12 -0.45 -14.60
N GLU A 268 26.62 0.18 -15.67
CA GLU A 268 27.10 1.49 -16.14
C GLU A 268 26.51 2.66 -15.34
N GLY A 269 25.47 2.39 -14.57
CA GLY A 269 24.84 3.34 -13.68
C GLY A 269 23.32 3.23 -13.64
N LEU A 270 22.69 4.28 -13.12
CA LEU A 270 21.24 4.34 -12.93
C LEU A 270 20.67 5.66 -13.45
N HIS A 271 19.56 5.58 -14.15
CA HIS A 271 18.68 6.70 -14.42
C HIS A 271 17.52 6.67 -13.41
N VAL A 272 17.48 7.69 -12.55
CA VAL A 272 16.45 7.84 -11.52
C VAL A 272 15.43 8.87 -11.97
N LYS A 273 14.14 8.56 -11.82
CA LYS A 273 13.05 9.52 -12.01
C LYS A 273 12.19 9.59 -10.75
N TYR A 274 11.85 10.81 -10.38
CA TYR A 274 10.84 11.13 -9.40
C TYR A 274 9.57 11.54 -10.14
N GLN A 275 8.46 10.90 -9.78
CA GLN A 275 7.19 11.07 -10.47
C GLN A 275 6.07 11.24 -9.46
N ALA A 276 5.09 12.06 -9.83
CA ALA A 276 3.91 12.32 -9.01
C ALA A 276 2.63 12.33 -9.85
N MET A 277 1.53 11.93 -9.24
CA MET A 277 0.18 12.04 -9.79
C MET A 277 -0.66 12.95 -8.89
N LYS A 278 -1.37 13.91 -9.49
CA LYS A 278 -2.22 14.86 -8.79
C LYS A 278 -3.70 14.56 -9.02
N ALA A 279 -4.55 14.87 -8.04
CA ALA A 279 -6.00 14.80 -8.15
C ALA A 279 -6.57 15.97 -8.99
N GLY A 280 -6.30 15.95 -10.30
CA GLY A 280 -6.57 17.07 -11.20
C GLY A 280 -5.40 18.07 -11.30
N PRO A 281 -5.50 19.10 -12.17
CA PRO A 281 -4.37 19.99 -12.49
C PRO A 281 -3.75 20.70 -11.27
N ASP A 282 -4.60 21.20 -10.37
CA ASP A 282 -4.22 21.94 -9.16
C ASP A 282 -4.47 21.15 -7.87
N GLY A 283 -4.74 19.85 -8.00
CA GLY A 283 -5.07 18.98 -6.87
C GLY A 283 -3.86 18.60 -6.01
N GLU A 284 -4.17 18.00 -4.86
CA GLU A 284 -3.18 17.35 -4.00
C GLU A 284 -2.46 16.22 -4.77
N VAL A 285 -1.20 15.98 -4.41
CA VAL A 285 -0.47 14.80 -4.87
C VAL A 285 -1.00 13.58 -4.14
N VAL A 286 -1.46 12.60 -4.92
CA VAL A 286 -2.14 11.39 -4.44
C VAL A 286 -1.41 10.10 -4.81
N SER A 287 -0.36 10.20 -5.64
CA SER A 287 0.61 9.12 -5.82
C SER A 287 2.01 9.65 -6.05
N LEU A 288 2.99 8.93 -5.51
CA LEU A 288 4.42 9.13 -5.68
C LEU A 288 5.02 7.88 -6.29
N ARG A 289 6.02 8.09 -7.16
CA ARG A 289 6.77 7.02 -7.80
C ARG A 289 8.23 7.39 -7.91
N ILE A 290 9.11 6.49 -7.48
CA ILE A 290 10.55 6.61 -7.70
C ILE A 290 10.98 5.41 -8.55
N SER A 291 11.36 5.66 -9.79
CA SER A 291 11.81 4.61 -10.72
C SER A 291 13.30 4.68 -10.92
N GLN A 292 13.96 3.53 -10.91
CA GLN A 292 15.40 3.38 -11.12
C GLN A 292 15.62 2.37 -12.25
N GLN A 293 16.20 2.86 -13.34
CA GLN A 293 16.49 2.08 -14.53
C GLN A 293 18.00 1.97 -14.69
N LEU A 294 18.51 0.78 -15.03
CA LEU A 294 19.91 0.62 -15.42
C LEU A 294 20.19 1.40 -16.70
N LEU A 295 21.33 2.12 -16.71
CA LEU A 295 21.86 2.80 -17.90
C LEU A 295 22.48 1.79 -18.87
#